data_AF-A0A2U1Q526-F1
#
_entry.id   AF-A0A2U1Q526-F1
#
_cell.length_a   1.000
_cell.length_b   1.000
_cell.length_c   1.000
_cell.angle_alpha   90.00
_cell.angle_beta   90.00
_cell.angle_gamma   90.00
#
_symmetry.space_group_name_H-M   'P 1'
#
loop_
_entity.id
_entity.type
_entity.pdbx_description
1 polymer ?
#
loop_
_entity_poly.entity_id
_entity_poly.type
_entity_poly.pdbx_seq_one_letter_code
_entity_poly.pdbx_strand_id
1 'polypeptide(L)'
;MVTKITASPTPSKYAKVLTTKNFKNLIPLKLDAEILNYSNWYNLFPIQIRGCQALEFIQPSASSSTTINPSPPTKEWLSVDSIIQSWIYMTISDQLLERVLKSKSKTAWRRLGISGEDIQG
;
A
#
# COMPACT_ATOMS: atom_id res chain seq x y z
N MET A 1 -20.87 -20.67 38.85
CA MET A 1 -20.68 -20.75 37.38
C MET A 1 -20.77 -19.34 36.84
N VAL A 2 -19.69 -18.76 36.30
CA VAL A 2 -19.72 -17.42 35.70
C VAL A 2 -19.46 -17.58 34.21
N THR A 3 -20.51 -17.39 33.41
CA THR A 3 -20.46 -17.55 31.95
C THR A 3 -19.74 -16.34 31.35
N LYS A 4 -18.56 -16.58 30.79
CA LYS A 4 -17.75 -15.61 30.05
C LYS A 4 -18.44 -15.33 28.71
N ILE A 5 -19.09 -14.17 28.58
CA ILE A 5 -19.62 -13.69 27.30
C ILE A 5 -18.42 -13.30 26.45
N THR A 6 -17.97 -14.21 25.59
CA THR A 6 -16.95 -13.91 24.59
C THR A 6 -17.68 -13.24 23.43
N ALA A 7 -17.61 -11.91 23.35
CA ALA A 7 -18.07 -11.18 22.17
C ALA A 7 -17.31 -11.70 20.94
N SER A 8 -18.03 -12.11 19.89
CA SER A 8 -17.44 -12.45 18.60
C SER A 8 -16.68 -11.22 18.08
N PRO A 9 -15.41 -11.34 17.64
CA PRO A 9 -14.71 -10.21 17.04
C PRO A 9 -15.45 -9.79 15.78
N THR A 10 -15.82 -8.51 15.69
CA THR A 10 -16.36 -7.93 14.46
C THR A 10 -15.33 -8.15 13.34
N PRO A 11 -15.73 -8.71 12.18
CA PRO A 11 -14.81 -8.90 11.08
C PRO A 11 -14.23 -7.56 10.63
N SER A 12 -12.90 -7.49 10.51
CA SER A 12 -12.22 -6.34 9.95
C SER A 12 -12.75 -5.99 8.56
N LYS A 13 -12.96 -4.70 8.28
CA LYS A 13 -13.28 -4.24 6.92
C LYS A 13 -12.19 -4.59 5.91
N TYR A 14 -10.96 -4.81 6.37
CA TYR A 14 -9.79 -5.13 5.56
C TYR A 14 -9.38 -6.61 5.64
N ALA A 15 -10.24 -7.48 6.17
CA ALA A 15 -9.95 -8.90 6.34
C ALA A 15 -9.39 -9.55 5.06
N LYS A 16 -9.87 -9.14 3.88
CA LYS A 16 -9.37 -9.64 2.60
C LYS A 16 -7.91 -9.26 2.35
N VAL A 17 -7.52 -8.02 2.61
CA VAL A 17 -6.10 -7.60 2.46
C VAL A 17 -5.23 -8.38 3.45
N LEU A 18 -5.64 -8.44 4.71
CA LEU A 18 -4.89 -9.08 5.79
C LEU A 18 -4.69 -10.59 5.61
N THR A 19 -5.57 -11.25 4.83
CA THR A 19 -5.50 -12.70 4.58
C THR A 19 -4.93 -13.06 3.21
N THR A 20 -4.74 -12.09 2.31
CA THR A 20 -4.24 -12.34 0.95
C THR A 20 -2.73 -12.57 0.95
N LYS A 21 -2.31 -13.83 0.75
CA LYS A 21 -0.89 -14.23 0.72
C LYS A 21 -0.25 -14.19 -0.67
N ASN A 22 -1.02 -14.45 -1.72
CA ASN A 22 -0.52 -14.69 -3.09
C ASN A 22 -0.96 -13.62 -4.09
N PHE A 23 -0.84 -12.33 -3.73
CA PHE A 23 -1.33 -11.24 -4.57
C PHE A 23 -0.70 -11.19 -5.98
N LYS A 24 0.56 -11.64 -6.13
CA LYS A 24 1.21 -11.79 -7.45
C LYS A 24 0.42 -12.69 -8.42
N ASN A 25 -0.31 -13.68 -7.91
CA ASN A 25 -1.14 -14.55 -8.75
C ASN A 25 -2.44 -13.84 -9.21
N LEU A 26 -2.86 -12.80 -8.49
CA LEU A 26 -4.04 -12.00 -8.83
C LEU A 26 -3.72 -10.94 -9.90
N ILE A 27 -2.45 -10.54 -10.01
CA ILE A 27 -1.95 -9.60 -11.03
C ILE A 27 -0.67 -10.17 -11.64
N PRO A 28 -0.76 -10.98 -12.72
CA PRO A 28 0.41 -11.51 -13.42
C PRO A 28 1.15 -10.44 -14.24
N LEU A 29 0.66 -9.20 -14.26
CA LEU A 29 1.24 -8.09 -15.01
C LEU A 29 2.23 -7.29 -14.14
N LYS A 30 3.51 -7.28 -14.54
CA LYS A 30 4.54 -6.39 -13.98
C LYS A 30 4.53 -5.07 -14.76
N LEU A 31 4.27 -3.93 -14.09
CA LEU A 31 4.40 -2.59 -14.67
C LEU A 31 5.84 -2.38 -15.10
N ASP A 32 6.04 -1.98 -16.34
CA ASP A 32 7.35 -1.79 -16.91
C ASP A 32 7.33 -0.62 -17.89
N ALA A 33 8.33 0.26 -17.75
CA ALA A 33 8.45 1.48 -18.53
C ALA A 33 8.88 1.22 -19.98
N GLU A 34 9.60 0.13 -20.26
CA GLU A 34 10.14 -0.19 -21.58
C GLU A 34 9.07 -0.76 -22.51
N ILE A 35 8.14 -1.55 -21.97
CA ILE A 35 7.02 -2.15 -22.74
C ILE A 35 5.73 -1.32 -22.68
N LEU A 36 5.79 -0.09 -22.12
CA LEU A 36 4.72 0.90 -22.10
C LEU A 36 3.36 0.36 -21.61
N ASN A 37 3.37 -0.61 -20.69
CA ASN A 37 2.15 -1.28 -20.22
C ASN A 37 1.45 -0.54 -19.06
N TYR A 38 1.81 0.73 -18.84
CA TYR A 38 1.28 1.55 -17.76
C TYR A 38 -0.24 1.59 -17.74
N SER A 39 -0.88 1.82 -18.89
CA SER A 39 -2.34 1.86 -19.00
C SER A 39 -2.99 0.55 -18.56
N ASN A 40 -2.42 -0.60 -18.91
CA ASN A 40 -2.97 -1.89 -18.52
C ASN A 40 -2.83 -2.10 -17.00
N TRP A 41 -1.65 -1.82 -16.45
CA TRP A 41 -1.42 -1.95 -15.01
C TRP A 41 -2.29 -0.98 -14.19
N TYR A 42 -2.37 0.28 -14.61
CA TYR A 42 -3.14 1.32 -13.94
C TYR A 42 -4.65 1.03 -13.93
N ASN A 43 -5.17 0.35 -14.95
CA ASN A 43 -6.57 -0.09 -14.96
C ASN A 43 -6.81 -1.37 -14.15
N LEU A 44 -5.86 -2.30 -14.10
CA LEU A 44 -6.03 -3.59 -13.40
C LEU A 44 -5.81 -3.51 -11.89
N PHE A 45 -4.77 -2.79 -11.44
CA PHE A 45 -4.39 -2.77 -10.03
C PHE A 45 -5.51 -2.25 -9.11
N PRO A 46 -6.20 -1.12 -9.41
CA PRO A 46 -7.29 -0.63 -8.58
C PRO A 46 -8.51 -1.57 -8.52
N ILE A 47 -8.76 -2.36 -9.57
CA ILE A 47 -9.87 -3.33 -9.59
C ILE A 47 -9.65 -4.41 -8.52
N GLN A 48 -8.42 -4.94 -8.42
CA GLN A 48 -8.08 -5.96 -7.42
C GLN A 48 -8.21 -5.40 -6.00
N ILE A 49 -7.77 -4.17 -5.80
CA ILE A 49 -7.76 -3.52 -4.49
C ILE A 49 -9.19 -3.17 -4.06
N ARG A 50 -10.05 -2.78 -5.00
CA ARG A 50 -11.50 -2.64 -4.77
C ARG A 50 -12.13 -3.98 -4.35
N GLY A 51 -11.75 -5.09 -4.99
CA GLY A 51 -12.19 -6.44 -4.60
C GLY A 51 -11.80 -6.82 -3.16
N CYS A 52 -10.70 -6.24 -2.67
CA CYS A 52 -10.20 -6.37 -1.30
C CYS A 52 -10.80 -5.36 -0.31
N GLN A 53 -11.74 -4.50 -0.74
CA GLN A 53 -12.35 -3.44 0.07
C GLN A 53 -11.35 -2.40 0.61
N ALA A 54 -10.30 -2.12 -0.16
CA ALA A 54 -9.22 -1.23 0.27
C ALA A 54 -8.88 -0.14 -0.76
N LEU A 55 -9.84 0.24 -1.62
CA LEU A 55 -9.61 1.25 -2.67
C LEU A 55 -9.19 2.61 -2.12
N GLU A 56 -9.62 2.94 -0.90
CA GLU A 56 -9.29 4.19 -0.19
C GLU A 56 -7.78 4.41 0.03
N PHE A 57 -6.96 3.35 -0.06
CA PHE A 57 -5.50 3.44 0.05
C PHE A 57 -4.82 3.89 -1.26
N ILE A 58 -5.53 3.83 -2.39
CA ILE A 58 -5.00 4.18 -3.71
C ILE A 58 -5.68 5.42 -4.26
N GLN A 59 -6.97 5.56 -3.99
CA GLN A 59 -7.78 6.69 -4.38
C GLN A 59 -8.37 7.30 -3.11
N PRO A 60 -7.82 8.42 -2.61
CA PRO A 60 -8.43 9.15 -1.52
C PRO A 60 -9.88 9.45 -1.90
N SER A 61 -10.84 9.06 -1.05
CA SER A 61 -12.22 9.47 -1.25
C SER A 61 -12.31 10.98 -1.12
N ALA A 62 -13.11 11.63 -1.97
CA ALA A 62 -13.39 13.07 -1.88
C ALA A 62 -13.88 13.47 -0.49
N SER A 63 -14.54 12.55 0.23
CA SER A 63 -15.03 12.76 1.59
C SER A 63 -13.94 12.73 2.68
N SER A 64 -12.76 12.17 2.40
CA SER A 64 -11.64 12.08 3.35
C SER A 64 -10.87 13.39 3.47
N SER A 65 -10.93 14.26 2.45
CA SER A 65 -10.22 15.54 2.41
C SER A 65 -10.87 16.66 3.24
N THR A 66 -12.06 16.44 3.81
CA THR A 66 -12.86 17.47 4.49
C THR A 66 -12.73 17.43 6.02
N THR A 67 -11.91 16.53 6.58
CA THR A 67 -11.75 16.46 8.04
C THR A 67 -10.75 17.49 8.54
N ILE A 68 -11.27 18.52 9.23
CA ILE A 68 -10.50 19.64 9.81
C ILE A 68 -9.52 19.17 10.92
N ASN A 69 -9.71 17.94 11.44
CA ASN A 69 -8.75 17.23 12.28
C ASN A 69 -8.87 15.71 12.05
N PRO A 70 -8.04 15.10 11.18
CA PRO A 70 -8.06 13.65 11.01
C PRO A 70 -7.56 12.96 12.28
N SER A 71 -8.29 11.95 12.76
CA SER A 71 -7.77 11.04 13.79
C SER A 71 -6.47 10.40 13.30
N PRO A 72 -5.49 10.13 14.20
CA PRO A 72 -4.32 9.36 13.82
C PRO A 72 -4.73 8.00 13.24
N PRO A 73 -3.97 7.48 12.25
CA PRO A 73 -4.28 6.20 11.61
C PRO A 73 -4.19 5.06 12.62
N THR A 74 -5.10 4.10 12.52
CA THR A 74 -5.09 2.92 13.39
C THR A 74 -3.95 1.97 13.01
N LYS A 75 -3.52 1.12 13.94
CA LYS A 75 -2.50 0.07 13.68
C LYS A 75 -2.90 -0.84 12.51
N GLU A 76 -4.18 -1.17 12.42
CA GLU A 76 -4.72 -1.95 11.32
C GLU A 76 -4.60 -1.22 9.98
N TRP A 77 -4.97 0.06 9.93
CA TRP A 77 -4.84 0.88 8.74
C TRP A 77 -3.38 0.93 8.25
N LEU A 78 -2.43 1.15 9.17
CA LEU A 78 -0.99 1.15 8.85
C LEU A 78 -0.49 -0.21 8.33
N SER A 79 -1.06 -1.31 8.86
CA SER A 79 -0.73 -2.67 8.40
C SER A 79 -1.22 -2.89 6.97
N VAL A 80 -2.45 -2.47 6.66
CA VAL A 80 -3.05 -2.56 5.33
C VAL A 80 -2.31 -1.68 4.33
N ASP A 81 -1.95 -0.45 4.71
CA ASP A 81 -1.14 0.45 3.89
C ASP A 81 0.20 -0.20 3.51
N SER A 82 0.88 -0.79 4.49
CA SER A 82 2.16 -1.48 4.27
C SER A 82 2.03 -2.69 3.33
N ILE A 83 0.95 -3.46 3.45
CA ILE A 83 0.68 -4.60 2.56
C ILE A 83 0.42 -4.13 1.13
N ILE A 84 -0.40 -3.09 0.94
CA ILE A 84 -0.70 -2.54 -0.38
C ILE A 84 0.57 -1.94 -1.02
N GLN A 85 1.41 -1.24 -0.25
CA GLN A 85 2.71 -0.77 -0.73
C GLN A 85 3.61 -1.94 -1.18
N SER A 86 3.64 -3.03 -0.40
CA SER A 86 4.39 -4.24 -0.79
C SER A 86 3.88 -4.83 -2.10
N TRP A 87 2.56 -4.84 -2.34
CA TRP A 87 1.98 -5.34 -3.58
C TRP A 87 2.31 -4.46 -4.79
N ILE A 88 2.37 -3.15 -4.61
CA ILE A 88 2.85 -2.24 -5.66
C ILE A 88 4.29 -2.63 -6.01
N TYR A 89 5.18 -2.78 -5.02
CA TYR A 89 6.57 -3.16 -5.27
C TYR A 89 6.72 -4.52 -5.97
N MET A 90 5.83 -5.47 -5.64
CA MET A 90 5.81 -6.80 -6.27
C MET A 90 5.33 -6.79 -7.72
N THR A 91 4.64 -5.72 -8.15
CA THR A 91 3.99 -5.62 -9.46
C THR A 91 4.59 -4.52 -10.34
N ILE A 92 5.74 -3.94 -9.96
CA ILE A 92 6.52 -3.02 -10.80
C ILE A 92 7.87 -3.64 -11.18
N SER A 93 8.45 -3.23 -12.31
CA SER A 93 9.76 -3.68 -12.80
C SER A 93 10.86 -3.32 -11.80
N ASP A 94 11.98 -4.05 -11.84
CA ASP A 94 13.05 -3.85 -10.85
C ASP A 94 13.69 -2.46 -11.01
N GLN A 95 13.77 -1.96 -12.26
CA GLN A 95 14.19 -0.59 -12.55
C GLN A 95 13.27 0.46 -11.91
N LEU A 96 11.95 0.25 -12.00
CA LEU A 96 10.96 1.14 -11.39
C LEU A 96 11.00 1.07 -9.87
N LEU A 97 11.18 -0.14 -9.31
CA LEU A 97 11.34 -0.34 -7.87
C LEU A 97 12.56 0.42 -7.35
N GLU A 98 13.71 0.27 -8.01
CA GLU A 98 14.93 0.98 -7.64
C GLU A 98 14.72 2.51 -7.67
N ARG A 99 14.05 3.03 -8.72
CA ARG A 99 13.73 4.46 -8.84
C ARG A 99 12.83 4.94 -7.70
N VAL A 100 11.78 4.18 -7.36
CA VAL A 100 10.85 4.51 -6.26
C VAL A 100 11.57 4.50 -4.91
N LEU A 101 12.38 3.48 -4.64
CA LEU A 101 13.13 3.36 -3.39
C LEU A 101 14.17 4.47 -3.25
N LYS A 102 14.92 4.80 -4.32
CA LYS A 102 15.86 5.94 -4.32
C LYS A 102 15.14 7.27 -4.04
N SER A 103 13.95 7.48 -4.60
CA SER A 103 13.17 8.70 -4.37
C SER A 103 12.70 8.82 -2.91
N LYS A 104 12.15 7.74 -2.34
CA LYS A 104 11.74 7.68 -0.93
C LYS A 104 12.92 7.91 0.01
N SER A 105 14.04 7.27 -0.29
CA SER A 105 15.31 7.42 0.42
C SER A 105 15.75 8.89 0.42
N LYS A 106 15.87 9.53 -0.76
CA LYS A 106 16.22 10.97 -0.87
C LYS A 106 15.30 11.89 -0.04
N THR A 107 14.01 11.58 0.01
CA THR A 107 13.05 12.36 0.81
C THR A 107 13.25 12.12 2.31
N ALA A 108 13.55 10.89 2.72
CA ALA A 108 13.89 10.57 4.09
C ALA A 108 15.21 11.25 4.54
N TRP A 109 16.25 11.19 3.71
CA TRP A 109 17.54 11.84 3.98
C TRP A 109 17.42 13.37 4.09
N ARG A 110 16.68 14.01 3.17
CA ARG A 110 16.40 15.45 3.27
C ARG A 110 15.67 15.85 4.55
N ARG A 111 14.81 14.98 5.09
CA ARG A 111 14.12 15.22 6.37
C ARG A 111 15.03 15.05 7.58
N LEU A 112 16.11 14.27 7.45
CA LEU A 112 17.11 14.03 8.49
C LEU A 112 18.34 14.93 8.36
N GLY A 113 18.42 15.78 7.32
CA GLY A 113 19.55 16.68 7.08
C GLY A 113 20.84 16.00 6.60
N ILE A 114 20.76 14.74 6.18
CA ILE A 114 21.91 13.96 5.71
C ILE A 114 21.91 13.99 4.17
N SER A 115 23.07 14.26 3.54
CA SER A 115 23.18 14.22 2.08
C SER A 115 23.36 12.77 1.64
N GLY A 116 22.73 12.38 0.54
CA GLY A 116 22.88 11.02 -0.01
C GLY A 116 24.31 10.68 -0.48
N GLU A 117 25.21 11.67 -0.50
CA GLU A 117 26.64 11.50 -0.81
C GLU A 117 27.45 10.94 0.37
N ASP A 118 26.95 11.03 1.61
CA ASP A 118 27.69 10.67 2.82
C ASP A 118 27.79 9.15 3.10
N ILE A 119 27.16 8.31 2.27
CA ILE A 119 26.96 6.86 2.52
C ILE A 119 27.52 6.00 1.36
N GLN A 120 28.33 6.59 0.50
CA GLN A 120 29.10 5.85 -0.53
C GLN A 120 30.61 5.94 -0.29
N GLY A 121 31.04 6.23 0.94
CA GLY A 121 32.43 6.08 1.40
C GLY A 121 32.72 4.68 1.92
#